data_AF-A0A382UGP5-F1
#
_entry.id   AF-A0A382UGP5-F1
#
_cell.length_a   1.000
_cell.length_b   1.000
_cell.length_c   1.000
_cell.angle_alpha   90.00
_cell.angle_beta   90.00
_cell.angle_gamma   90.00
#
_symmetry.space_group_name_H-M   'P 1'
#
loop_
_entity.id
_entity.type
_entity.pdbx_description
1 polymer ?
#
loop_
_entity_poly.entity_id
_entity_poly.type
_entity_poly.pdbx_seq_one_letter_code
_entity_poly.pdbx_strand_id
1 'polypeptide(L)'
;QKPAAADAGKKAFIVNRIGDVGFLLGILLVWQQFDSLDFGLLEIKVIDMGKVSTLAGLLIFCGAVGKSAQFPLHVWLPDAMEGPTPVSALIHAATMVAAGVYMLCRLFFLFTDDALVIIAGIGGITALIAALVAVQQNDIKRILAYSTLSQLGYMVMAVGCAGPAASMFHLTTHAAFKALLFLSAGAVIYTCHHEQNIWKMGGLRKTMPLTYLTFAVGALALAGFPLLSGFFSKDAILAQTYVRHMPLFLIGVLVAFLTAFYMMRCVWVAFHGEHRTDHAENAKEPPSEMLMP
;
A
#
# COMPACT_ATOMS: atom_id res chain seq x y z
N GLN A 1 28.35 0.05 -10.70
CA GLN A 1 27.58 -0.06 -9.44
C GLN A 1 26.63 1.13 -9.35
N LYS A 2 25.39 0.97 -8.86
CA LYS A 2 24.44 2.09 -8.67
C LYS A 2 24.43 2.51 -7.19
N PRO A 3 25.13 3.59 -6.78
CA PRO A 3 25.21 3.98 -5.37
C PRO A 3 23.84 4.29 -4.76
N ALA A 4 22.97 4.95 -5.54
CA ALA A 4 21.60 5.28 -5.14
C ALA A 4 20.79 4.05 -4.70
N ALA A 5 20.90 2.93 -5.42
CA ALA A 5 20.21 1.69 -5.07
C ALA A 5 20.74 1.07 -3.76
N ALA A 6 22.05 1.19 -3.51
CA ALA A 6 22.64 0.71 -2.26
C ALA A 6 22.22 1.59 -1.07
N ASP A 7 22.15 2.90 -1.25
CA ASP A 7 21.67 3.84 -0.23
C ASP A 7 20.19 3.64 0.09
N ALA A 8 19.36 3.43 -0.95
CA ALA A 8 17.95 3.07 -0.78
C ALA A 8 17.77 1.75 0.00
N GLY A 9 18.56 0.72 -0.31
CA GLY A 9 18.55 -0.55 0.40
C GLY A 9 18.94 -0.41 1.87
N LYS A 10 20.00 0.36 2.18
CA LYS A 10 20.42 0.66 3.56
C LYS A 10 19.32 1.39 4.32
N LYS A 11 18.74 2.44 3.73
CA LYS A 11 17.64 3.19 4.34
C LYS A 11 16.45 2.28 4.64
N ALA A 12 16.02 1.45 3.68
CA ALA A 12 14.93 0.51 3.88
C ALA A 12 15.20 -0.47 5.02
N PHE A 13 16.40 -1.03 5.08
CA PHE A 13 16.76 -1.94 6.16
C PHE A 13 16.76 -1.26 7.53
N ILE A 14 17.39 -0.08 7.66
CA ILE A 14 17.48 0.66 8.92
C ILE A 14 16.07 1.05 9.42
N VAL A 15 15.24 1.61 8.55
CA VAL A 15 13.89 2.06 8.93
C VAL A 15 13.01 0.89 9.36
N ASN A 16 13.11 -0.26 8.67
CA ASN A 16 12.42 -1.47 9.08
C ASN A 16 12.92 -1.98 10.45
N ARG A 17 14.23 -1.93 10.69
CA ARG A 17 14.81 -2.40 11.94
C ARG A 17 14.35 -1.57 13.14
N ILE A 18 14.15 -0.26 12.96
CA ILE A 18 13.55 0.59 14.00
C ILE A 18 12.16 0.09 14.40
N GLY A 19 11.32 -0.26 13.43
CA GLY A 19 10.01 -0.88 13.70
C GLY A 19 10.12 -2.24 14.39
N ASP A 20 11.08 -3.07 13.97
CA ASP A 20 11.32 -4.40 14.52
C ASP A 20 11.76 -4.35 16.00
N VAL A 21 12.50 -3.32 16.43
CA VAL A 21 12.89 -3.12 17.84
C VAL A 21 11.65 -2.85 18.70
N GLY A 22 10.77 -1.95 18.26
CA GLY A 22 9.50 -1.70 18.95
C GLY A 22 8.64 -2.96 19.03
N PHE A 23 8.54 -3.70 17.91
CA PHE A 23 7.81 -4.96 17.87
C PHE A 23 8.34 -5.99 18.86
N LEU A 24 9.65 -6.16 18.94
CA LEU A 24 10.28 -7.09 19.89
C LEU A 24 9.97 -6.71 21.35
N LEU A 25 10.05 -5.43 21.70
CA LEU A 25 9.66 -4.97 23.03
C LEU A 25 8.18 -5.25 23.33
N GLY A 26 7.30 -5.06 22.35
CA GLY A 26 5.88 -5.40 22.47
C GLY A 26 5.66 -6.90 22.74
N ILE A 27 6.36 -7.77 22.00
CA ILE A 27 6.33 -9.22 22.21
C ILE A 27 6.78 -9.58 23.64
N LEU A 28 7.85 -8.95 24.14
CA LEU A 28 8.34 -9.21 25.49
C LEU A 28 7.32 -8.81 26.56
N LEU A 29 6.59 -7.71 26.37
CA LEU A 29 5.53 -7.29 27.30
C LEU A 29 4.31 -8.22 27.25
N VAL A 30 3.93 -8.72 26.06
CA VAL A 30 2.90 -9.77 25.92
C VAL A 30 3.32 -11.01 26.69
N TRP A 31 4.56 -11.46 26.50
CA TRP A 31 5.09 -12.64 27.19
C TRP A 31 5.15 -12.43 28.71
N GLN A 32 5.57 -11.25 29.17
CA GLN A 32 5.59 -10.92 30.60
C GLN A 32 4.19 -10.98 31.23
N GLN A 33 3.16 -10.53 30.52
CA GLN A 33 1.79 -10.50 31.03
C GLN A 33 1.13 -11.88 31.00
N PHE A 34 1.26 -12.60 29.90
CA PHE A 34 0.49 -13.84 29.67
C PHE A 34 1.31 -15.12 29.80
N ASP A 35 2.63 -15.05 29.97
CA ASP A 35 3.54 -16.20 29.99
C ASP A 35 3.33 -17.16 28.80
N SER A 36 2.98 -16.60 27.64
CA SER A 36 2.80 -17.34 26.39
C SER A 36 2.87 -16.39 25.20
N LEU A 37 3.22 -16.94 24.04
CA LEU A 37 3.15 -16.27 22.74
C LEU A 37 2.30 -17.07 21.73
N ASP A 38 1.68 -18.18 22.18
CA ASP A 38 0.76 -18.97 21.37
C ASP A 38 -0.58 -18.24 21.24
N PHE A 39 -1.06 -18.06 20.00
CA PHE A 39 -2.25 -17.23 19.76
C PHE A 39 -3.52 -17.82 20.37
N GLY A 40 -3.67 -19.15 20.36
CA GLY A 40 -4.85 -19.80 20.94
C GLY A 40 -4.91 -19.61 22.45
N LEU A 41 -3.77 -19.77 23.13
CA LEU A 41 -3.67 -19.51 24.57
C LEU A 41 -3.84 -18.03 24.91
N LEU A 42 -3.29 -17.13 24.08
CA LEU A 42 -3.44 -15.69 24.28
C LEU A 42 -4.89 -15.23 24.17
N GLU A 43 -5.66 -15.73 23.19
CA GLU A 43 -7.08 -15.38 23.04
C GLU A 43 -7.89 -15.75 24.30
N ILE A 44 -7.60 -16.90 24.91
CA ILE A 44 -8.23 -17.33 26.16
C ILE A 44 -7.78 -16.43 27.33
N LYS A 45 -6.47 -16.24 27.51
CA LYS A 45 -5.93 -15.47 28.64
C LYS A 45 -6.36 -14.00 28.61
N VAL A 46 -6.59 -13.42 27.44
CA VAL A 46 -7.10 -12.05 27.29
C VAL A 46 -8.52 -11.89 27.84
N ILE A 47 -9.35 -12.95 27.80
CA ILE A 47 -10.70 -12.92 28.38
C ILE A 47 -10.61 -12.80 29.92
N ASP A 48 -9.71 -13.55 30.53
CA ASP A 48 -9.57 -13.62 31.99
C ASP A 48 -8.74 -12.46 32.58
N MET A 49 -7.64 -12.10 31.92
CA MET A 49 -6.65 -11.13 32.42
C MET A 49 -6.80 -9.73 31.79
N GLY A 50 -7.68 -9.59 30.81
CA GLY A 50 -7.82 -8.39 30.00
C GLY A 50 -6.79 -8.28 28.88
N LYS A 51 -6.98 -7.26 28.03
CA LYS A 51 -6.10 -6.93 26.91
C LYS A 51 -4.70 -6.49 27.39
N VAL A 52 -3.75 -6.42 26.46
CA VAL A 52 -2.42 -5.88 26.80
C VAL A 52 -2.52 -4.41 27.19
N SER A 53 -1.52 -3.90 27.91
CA SER A 53 -1.39 -2.45 28.08
C SER A 53 -1.36 -1.73 26.73
N THR A 54 -1.94 -0.52 26.67
CA THR A 54 -1.90 0.33 25.46
C THR A 54 -0.47 0.50 24.95
N LEU A 55 0.52 0.62 25.85
CA LEU A 55 1.93 0.69 25.49
C LEU A 55 2.41 -0.57 24.75
N ALA A 56 2.11 -1.76 25.25
CA ALA A 56 2.48 -3.01 24.60
C ALA A 56 1.81 -3.14 23.22
N GLY A 57 0.53 -2.76 23.11
CA GLY A 57 -0.18 -2.71 21.83
C GLY A 57 0.47 -1.75 20.83
N LEU A 58 0.86 -0.55 21.25
CA LEU A 58 1.54 0.42 20.39
C LEU A 58 2.94 -0.03 19.99
N LEU A 59 3.67 -0.70 20.88
CA LEU A 59 4.97 -1.30 20.58
C LEU A 59 4.84 -2.42 19.53
N ILE A 60 3.81 -3.26 19.63
CA ILE A 60 3.48 -4.22 18.58
C ILE A 60 3.18 -3.49 17.26
N PHE A 61 2.39 -2.42 17.32
CA PHE A 61 2.06 -1.61 16.16
C PHE A 61 3.29 -0.98 15.48
N CYS A 62 4.38 -0.68 16.21
CA CYS A 62 5.63 -0.21 15.60
C CYS A 62 6.17 -1.16 14.52
N GLY A 63 5.97 -2.48 14.69
CA GLY A 63 6.30 -3.47 13.66
C GLY A 63 5.52 -3.25 12.37
N ALA A 64 4.21 -3.01 12.50
CA ALA A 64 3.36 -2.69 11.35
C ALA A 64 3.72 -1.33 10.72
N VAL A 65 4.05 -0.32 11.54
CA VAL A 65 4.48 1.00 11.04
C VAL A 65 5.74 0.88 10.18
N GLY A 66 6.72 0.08 10.60
CA GLY A 66 7.92 -0.20 9.82
C GLY A 66 7.64 -0.99 8.54
N LYS A 67 6.99 -2.15 8.66
CA LYS A 67 6.78 -3.09 7.53
C LYS A 67 5.79 -2.58 6.50
N SER A 68 4.68 -1.98 6.93
CA SER A 68 3.66 -1.42 6.05
C SER A 68 3.89 0.06 5.73
N ALA A 69 5.08 0.58 6.03
CA ALA A 69 5.51 1.93 5.67
C ALA A 69 4.50 3.01 6.06
N GLN A 70 4.02 2.97 7.30
CA GLN A 70 3.12 3.98 7.84
C GLN A 70 3.90 5.21 8.30
N PHE A 71 3.23 6.35 8.40
CA PHE A 71 3.82 7.53 9.01
C PHE A 71 4.28 7.23 10.46
N PRO A 72 5.49 7.64 10.87
CA PRO A 72 6.48 8.44 10.13
C PRO A 72 7.49 7.62 9.32
N LEU A 73 7.54 6.30 9.48
CA LEU A 73 8.54 5.41 8.85
C LEU A 73 8.29 5.13 7.36
N HIS A 74 7.26 5.73 6.76
CA HIS A 74 6.89 5.58 5.35
C HIS A 74 7.98 5.86 4.30
N VAL A 75 9.02 6.61 4.66
CA VAL A 75 10.02 7.18 3.73
C VAL A 75 10.88 6.17 2.98
N TRP A 76 10.93 4.90 3.42
CA TRP A 76 11.74 3.89 2.74
C TRP A 76 11.08 3.30 1.50
N LEU A 77 9.75 3.25 1.50
CA LEU A 77 9.00 2.50 0.49
C LEU A 77 9.03 3.16 -0.90
N PRO A 78 9.00 4.49 -1.05
CA PRO A 78 9.24 5.14 -2.34
C PRO A 78 10.65 4.91 -2.91
N ASP A 79 11.66 4.73 -2.05
CA ASP A 79 13.04 4.52 -2.48
C ASP A 79 13.28 3.07 -2.92
N ALA A 80 12.42 2.14 -2.53
CA ALA A 80 12.40 0.77 -3.07
C ALA A 80 12.11 0.74 -4.59
N MET A 81 11.72 1.87 -5.19
CA MET A 81 11.57 2.02 -6.65
C MET A 81 12.92 2.03 -7.40
N GLU A 82 14.06 2.13 -6.71
CA GLU A 82 15.37 1.87 -7.33
C GLU A 82 15.53 0.41 -7.78
N GLY A 83 14.78 -0.51 -7.17
CA GLY A 83 14.77 -1.92 -7.54
C GLY A 83 14.06 -2.18 -8.88
N PRO A 84 14.30 -3.33 -9.53
CA PRO A 84 13.57 -3.73 -10.73
C PRO A 84 12.06 -3.77 -10.51
N THR A 85 11.27 -3.46 -11.53
CA THR A 85 9.81 -3.36 -11.41
C THR A 85 9.12 -4.66 -10.93
N PRO A 86 9.56 -5.88 -11.31
CA PRO A 86 9.01 -7.11 -10.73
C PRO A 86 9.21 -7.21 -9.20
N VAL A 87 10.35 -6.72 -8.70
CA VAL A 87 10.61 -6.65 -7.25
C VAL A 87 9.67 -5.64 -6.60
N SER A 88 9.46 -4.48 -7.23
CA SER A 88 8.46 -3.50 -6.78
C SER A 88 7.05 -4.10 -6.75
N ALA A 89 6.65 -4.87 -7.77
CA ALA A 89 5.36 -5.54 -7.80
C ALA A 89 5.19 -6.49 -6.59
N LEU A 90 6.19 -7.34 -6.32
CA LEU A 90 6.13 -8.30 -5.22
C LEU A 90 6.08 -7.62 -3.84
N ILE A 91 6.95 -6.62 -3.63
CA ILE A 91 7.07 -5.90 -2.34
C ILE A 91 5.81 -5.07 -2.07
N HIS A 92 5.28 -4.39 -3.08
CA HIS A 92 4.18 -3.42 -2.90
C HIS A 92 2.80 -4.03 -3.03
N ALA A 93 2.67 -5.22 -3.61
CA ALA A 93 1.37 -5.86 -3.78
C ALA A 93 1.12 -6.96 -2.74
N ALA A 94 2.02 -7.94 -2.62
CA ALA A 94 1.69 -9.22 -2.00
C ALA A 94 2.43 -9.56 -0.69
N THR A 95 3.65 -9.05 -0.49
CA THR A 95 4.54 -9.63 0.55
C THR A 95 4.88 -8.65 1.68
N MET A 96 5.93 -7.84 1.50
CA MET A 96 6.59 -7.12 2.58
C MET A 96 5.66 -6.15 3.30
N VAL A 97 4.89 -5.37 2.54
CA VAL A 97 3.98 -4.38 3.10
C VAL A 97 2.69 -4.99 3.64
N ALA A 98 2.30 -6.17 3.14
CA ALA A 98 1.12 -6.90 3.58
C ALA A 98 1.31 -7.49 4.98
N ALA A 99 2.54 -7.87 5.33
CA ALA A 99 2.87 -8.50 6.61
C ALA A 99 2.46 -7.65 7.83
N GLY A 100 2.66 -6.32 7.78
CA GLY A 100 2.27 -5.45 8.89
C GLY A 100 0.75 -5.38 9.08
N VAL A 101 -0.02 -5.23 8.00
CA VAL A 101 -1.50 -5.26 8.04
C VAL A 101 -2.01 -6.61 8.52
N TYR A 102 -1.46 -7.70 7.98
CA TYR A 102 -1.81 -9.06 8.38
C TYR A 102 -1.57 -9.27 9.88
N MET A 103 -0.41 -8.87 10.38
CA MET A 103 -0.08 -8.94 11.80
C MET A 103 -1.10 -8.19 12.66
N LEU A 104 -1.49 -6.96 12.28
CA LEU A 104 -2.50 -6.20 13.02
C LEU A 104 -3.87 -6.89 13.04
N CYS A 105 -4.26 -7.51 11.93
CA CYS A 105 -5.53 -8.25 11.87
C CYS A 105 -5.48 -9.50 12.76
N ARG A 106 -4.35 -10.23 12.78
CA ARG A 106 -4.17 -11.44 13.60
C ARG A 106 -4.07 -11.13 15.09
N LEU A 107 -3.47 -10.01 15.45
CA LEU A 107 -3.29 -9.58 16.85
C LEU A 107 -4.38 -8.62 17.32
N PHE A 108 -5.46 -8.44 16.54
CA PHE A 108 -6.51 -7.47 16.83
C PHE A 108 -7.09 -7.62 18.25
N PHE A 109 -7.26 -8.86 18.71
CA PHE A 109 -7.81 -9.19 20.03
C PHE A 109 -6.95 -8.67 21.19
N LEU A 110 -5.65 -8.41 20.97
CA LEU A 110 -4.75 -7.85 21.98
C LEU A 110 -4.96 -6.35 22.20
N PHE A 111 -5.40 -5.59 21.19
CA PHE A 111 -5.35 -4.12 21.25
C PHE A 111 -6.48 -3.50 22.05
N THR A 112 -6.12 -2.61 22.99
CA THR A 112 -7.06 -1.73 23.70
C THR A 112 -7.70 -0.72 22.77
N ASP A 113 -8.84 -0.17 23.18
CA ASP A 113 -9.57 0.81 22.38
C ASP A 113 -8.72 2.09 22.16
N ASP A 114 -7.94 2.50 23.17
CA ASP A 114 -6.98 3.61 23.03
C ASP A 114 -5.90 3.33 21.98
N ALA A 115 -5.35 2.12 21.94
CA ALA A 115 -4.39 1.73 20.92
C ALA A 115 -5.02 1.75 19.54
N LEU A 116 -6.26 1.26 19.41
CA LEU A 116 -7.01 1.24 18.16
C LEU A 116 -7.28 2.64 17.61
N VAL A 117 -7.60 3.63 18.46
CA VAL A 117 -7.77 5.03 18.04
C VAL A 117 -6.47 5.59 17.44
N ILE A 118 -5.32 5.30 18.04
CA ILE A 118 -4.02 5.74 17.54
C ILE A 118 -3.68 5.05 16.21
N ILE A 119 -3.91 3.74 16.12
CA ILE A 119 -3.73 2.96 14.89
C ILE A 119 -4.61 3.56 13.77
N ALA A 120 -5.87 3.87 14.07
CA ALA A 120 -6.80 4.46 13.12
C ALA A 120 -6.31 5.83 12.61
N GLY A 121 -5.85 6.69 13.54
CA GLY A 121 -5.30 8.00 13.24
C GLY A 121 -4.05 7.93 12.35
N ILE A 122 -3.09 7.07 12.68
CA ILE A 122 -1.87 6.88 11.87
C ILE A 122 -2.20 6.33 10.49
N GLY A 123 -3.15 5.40 10.39
CA GLY A 123 -3.64 4.90 9.11
C GLY A 123 -4.24 6.01 8.24
N GLY A 124 -5.11 6.83 8.80
CA GLY A 124 -5.73 7.97 8.12
C GLY A 124 -4.71 9.04 7.67
N ILE A 125 -3.75 9.40 8.54
CA ILE A 125 -2.67 10.34 8.22
C ILE A 125 -1.80 9.79 7.07
N THR A 126 -1.41 8.51 7.15
CA THR A 126 -0.62 7.85 6.10
C THR A 126 -1.39 7.85 4.78
N ALA A 127 -2.68 7.50 4.82
CA ALA A 127 -3.55 7.45 3.64
C ALA A 127 -3.60 8.80 2.92
N LEU A 128 -3.78 9.88 3.68
CA LEU A 128 -3.91 11.25 3.16
C LEU A 128 -2.59 11.80 2.63
N ILE A 129 -1.52 11.75 3.43
CA ILE A 129 -0.21 12.27 3.03
C ILE A 129 0.27 11.56 1.76
N ALA A 130 0.14 10.23 1.71
CA ALA A 130 0.59 9.47 0.56
C ALA A 130 -0.21 9.80 -0.72
N ALA A 131 -1.54 9.98 -0.61
CA ALA A 131 -2.35 10.38 -1.74
C ALA A 131 -1.99 11.79 -2.25
N LEU A 132 -1.78 12.76 -1.36
CA LEU A 132 -1.35 14.11 -1.73
C LEU A 132 0.01 14.11 -2.42
N VAL A 133 0.95 13.29 -1.96
CA VAL A 133 2.27 13.17 -2.60
C VAL A 133 2.16 12.47 -3.97
N ALA A 134 1.32 11.44 -4.10
CA ALA A 134 1.08 10.73 -5.36
C ALA A 134 0.57 11.68 -6.47
N VAL A 135 -0.27 12.66 -6.12
CA VAL A 135 -0.77 13.70 -7.03
C VAL A 135 0.35 14.54 -7.64
N GLN A 136 1.50 14.68 -6.98
CA GLN A 136 2.62 15.49 -7.48
C GLN A 136 3.76 14.67 -8.09
N GLN A 137 3.73 13.33 -7.99
CA GLN A 137 4.77 12.51 -8.60
C GLN A 137 4.66 12.53 -10.13
N ASN A 138 5.81 12.58 -10.82
CA ASN A 138 5.92 12.49 -12.27
C ASN A 138 6.40 11.11 -12.74
N ASP A 139 6.99 10.34 -11.83
CA ASP A 139 7.49 9.00 -12.09
C ASP A 139 6.38 7.97 -11.88
N ILE A 140 6.13 7.11 -12.89
CA ILE A 140 5.05 6.12 -12.86
C ILE A 140 5.19 5.14 -11.70
N LYS A 141 6.41 4.69 -11.37
CA LYS A 141 6.66 3.77 -10.26
C LYS A 141 6.43 4.47 -8.92
N ARG A 142 6.87 5.71 -8.78
CA ARG A 142 6.64 6.48 -7.54
C ARG A 142 5.16 6.80 -7.34
N ILE A 143 4.40 7.12 -8.40
CA ILE A 143 2.93 7.26 -8.31
C ILE A 143 2.32 5.95 -7.76
N LEU A 144 2.73 4.80 -8.29
CA LEU A 144 2.24 3.49 -7.84
C LEU A 144 2.69 3.14 -6.42
N ALA A 145 3.90 3.53 -6.02
CA ALA A 145 4.39 3.34 -4.66
C ALA A 145 3.58 4.14 -3.65
N TYR A 146 3.42 5.46 -3.84
CA TYR A 146 2.64 6.29 -2.93
C TYR A 146 1.16 5.91 -2.87
N SER A 147 0.59 5.43 -3.98
CA SER A 147 -0.76 4.88 -3.93
C SER A 147 -0.83 3.57 -3.12
N THR A 148 0.22 2.74 -3.10
CA THR A 148 0.31 1.59 -2.18
C THR A 148 0.36 2.04 -0.71
N LEU A 149 1.19 3.04 -0.37
CA LEU A 149 1.21 3.62 0.99
C LEU A 149 -0.20 4.09 1.38
N SER A 150 -0.90 4.73 0.44
CA SER A 150 -2.26 5.23 0.68
C SER A 150 -3.26 4.09 0.97
N GLN A 151 -3.21 3.00 0.19
CA GLN A 151 -4.07 1.83 0.41
C GLN A 151 -3.73 1.07 1.70
N LEU A 152 -2.46 0.97 2.07
CA LEU A 152 -2.06 0.39 3.36
C LEU A 152 -2.53 1.24 4.54
N GLY A 153 -2.47 2.57 4.40
CA GLY A 153 -3.05 3.50 5.37
C GLY A 153 -4.55 3.25 5.55
N TYR A 154 -5.27 2.99 4.46
CA TYR A 154 -6.68 2.57 4.48
C TYR A 154 -6.90 1.28 5.28
N MET A 155 -6.06 0.26 5.06
CA MET A 155 -6.14 -1.02 5.77
C MET A 155 -5.87 -0.86 7.27
N VAL A 156 -4.82 -0.11 7.63
CA VAL A 156 -4.47 0.19 9.03
C VAL A 156 -5.57 1.02 9.70
N MET A 157 -6.12 2.01 9.00
CA MET A 157 -7.26 2.81 9.46
C MET A 157 -8.48 1.92 9.76
N ALA A 158 -8.77 0.96 8.89
CA ALA A 158 -9.86 0.01 9.06
C ALA A 158 -9.66 -0.86 10.30
N VAL A 159 -8.45 -1.40 10.54
CA VAL A 159 -8.16 -2.18 11.75
C VAL A 159 -8.37 -1.35 13.01
N GLY A 160 -7.88 -0.11 13.01
CA GLY A 160 -8.09 0.83 14.12
C GLY A 160 -9.58 1.18 14.35
N CYS A 161 -10.40 1.13 13.30
CA CYS A 161 -11.87 1.27 13.40
C CYS A 161 -12.58 -0.07 13.66
N ALA A 162 -11.89 -1.05 14.26
CA ALA A 162 -12.43 -2.38 14.56
C ALA A 162 -12.91 -3.19 13.34
N GLY A 163 -12.30 -2.98 12.17
CA GLY A 163 -12.64 -3.65 10.90
C GLY A 163 -11.54 -4.54 10.32
N PRO A 164 -10.98 -5.55 11.04
CA PRO A 164 -9.92 -6.42 10.50
C PRO A 164 -10.37 -7.23 9.27
N ALA A 165 -11.65 -7.61 9.19
CA ALA A 165 -12.19 -8.30 8.02
C ALA A 165 -12.19 -7.41 6.76
N ALA A 166 -12.61 -6.15 6.89
CA ALA A 166 -12.57 -5.17 5.80
C ALA A 166 -11.12 -4.89 5.35
N SER A 167 -10.20 -4.77 6.32
CA SER A 167 -8.77 -4.62 6.06
C SER A 167 -8.20 -5.80 5.27
N MET A 168 -8.45 -7.04 5.70
CA MET A 168 -7.98 -8.25 5.00
C MET A 168 -8.61 -8.39 3.62
N PHE A 169 -9.89 -8.07 3.47
CA PHE A 169 -10.53 -8.07 2.16
C PHE A 169 -9.86 -7.07 1.21
N HIS A 170 -9.60 -5.84 1.67
CA HIS A 170 -8.88 -4.86 0.88
C HIS A 170 -7.45 -5.30 0.58
N LEU A 171 -6.74 -5.91 1.53
CA LEU A 171 -5.41 -6.45 1.33
C LEU A 171 -5.36 -7.48 0.18
N THR A 172 -6.33 -8.40 0.13
CA THR A 172 -6.42 -9.41 -0.94
C THR A 172 -6.69 -8.78 -2.29
N THR A 173 -7.67 -7.88 -2.39
CA THR A 173 -7.99 -7.21 -3.66
C THR A 173 -6.83 -6.33 -4.14
N HIS A 174 -6.16 -5.66 -3.21
CA HIS A 174 -4.99 -4.83 -3.44
C HIS A 174 -3.83 -5.62 -4.01
N ALA A 175 -3.54 -6.81 -3.50
CA ALA A 175 -2.50 -7.67 -4.05
C ALA A 175 -2.70 -7.92 -5.55
N ALA A 176 -3.95 -8.16 -5.99
CA ALA A 176 -4.26 -8.38 -7.40
C ALA A 176 -4.09 -7.10 -8.25
N PHE A 177 -4.83 -6.02 -7.93
CA PHE A 177 -4.80 -4.83 -8.79
C PHE A 177 -3.46 -4.09 -8.75
N LYS A 178 -2.69 -4.17 -7.65
CA LYS A 178 -1.35 -3.59 -7.60
C LYS A 178 -0.32 -4.38 -8.35
N ALA A 179 -0.35 -5.71 -8.28
CA ALA A 179 0.53 -6.53 -9.10
C ALA A 179 0.31 -6.21 -10.58
N LEU A 180 -0.95 -6.16 -11.02
CA LEU A 180 -1.33 -5.79 -12.38
C LEU A 180 -0.78 -4.41 -12.80
N LEU A 181 -0.94 -3.40 -11.93
CA LEU A 181 -0.45 -2.05 -12.19
C LEU A 181 1.08 -1.98 -12.29
N PHE A 182 1.81 -2.63 -11.36
CA PHE A 182 3.27 -2.60 -11.37
C PHE A 182 3.85 -3.41 -12.55
N LEU A 183 3.29 -4.56 -12.88
CA LEU A 183 3.72 -5.36 -14.04
C LEU A 183 3.46 -4.59 -15.35
N SER A 184 2.28 -3.99 -15.50
CA SER A 184 1.93 -3.16 -16.66
C SER A 184 2.82 -1.91 -16.75
N ALA A 185 3.13 -1.25 -15.62
CA ALA A 185 4.11 -0.15 -15.62
C ALA A 185 5.52 -0.65 -15.98
N GLY A 186 5.90 -1.86 -15.57
CA GLY A 186 7.16 -2.49 -15.95
C GLY A 186 7.27 -2.72 -17.45
N ALA A 187 6.19 -3.18 -18.09
CA ALA A 187 6.08 -3.29 -19.54
C ALA A 187 6.28 -1.93 -20.23
N VAL A 188 5.56 -0.89 -19.80
CA VAL A 188 5.70 0.48 -20.34
C VAL A 188 7.14 0.99 -20.20
N ILE A 189 7.75 0.83 -19.02
CA ILE A 189 9.12 1.29 -18.79
C ILE A 189 10.11 0.54 -19.67
N TYR A 190 9.92 -0.77 -19.85
CA TYR A 190 10.78 -1.58 -20.70
C TYR A 190 10.72 -1.14 -22.17
N THR A 191 9.52 -0.94 -22.71
CA THR A 191 9.30 -0.60 -24.13
C THR A 191 9.63 0.86 -24.44
N CYS A 192 9.51 1.75 -23.47
CA CYS A 192 9.96 3.14 -23.55
C CYS A 192 11.44 3.33 -23.13
N HIS A 193 12.30 2.31 -23.34
CA HIS A 193 13.75 2.39 -23.09
C HIS A 193 14.15 2.88 -21.69
N HIS A 194 13.50 2.35 -20.66
CA HIS A 194 13.68 2.68 -19.24
C HIS A 194 13.23 4.09 -18.83
N GLU A 195 12.45 4.78 -19.66
CA GLU A 195 11.82 6.05 -19.27
C GLU A 195 10.69 5.80 -18.25
N GLN A 196 10.69 6.56 -17.16
CA GLN A 196 9.75 6.42 -16.05
C GLN A 196 8.86 7.65 -15.86
N ASN A 197 9.25 8.78 -16.46
CA ASN A 197 8.50 10.03 -16.37
C ASN A 197 7.29 10.01 -17.32
N ILE A 198 6.08 10.10 -16.75
CA ILE A 198 4.83 10.07 -17.51
C ILE A 198 4.73 11.21 -18.54
N TRP A 199 5.39 12.35 -18.31
CA TRP A 199 5.38 13.50 -19.20
C TRP A 199 6.25 13.34 -20.44
N LYS A 200 7.06 12.27 -20.51
CA LYS A 200 7.83 11.88 -21.70
C LYS A 200 7.20 10.69 -22.44
N MET A 201 6.10 10.16 -21.90
CA MET A 201 5.26 9.14 -22.53
C MET A 201 4.12 9.83 -23.30
N GLY A 202 3.01 9.12 -23.56
CA GLY A 202 1.84 9.63 -24.29
C GLY A 202 1.53 8.77 -25.51
N GLY A 203 0.26 8.70 -25.90
CA GLY A 203 -0.18 7.98 -27.10
C GLY A 203 -0.11 6.44 -27.04
N LEU A 204 0.42 5.86 -25.95
CA LEU A 204 0.71 4.42 -25.84
C LEU A 204 -0.51 3.49 -26.03
N ARG A 205 -1.75 3.99 -25.88
CA ARG A 205 -2.94 3.15 -26.11
C ARG A 205 -3.03 2.59 -27.53
N LYS A 206 -2.44 3.28 -28.52
CA LYS A 206 -2.47 2.87 -29.93
C LYS A 206 -1.42 1.82 -30.25
N THR A 207 -0.26 1.92 -29.60
CA THR A 207 0.90 1.06 -29.86
C THR A 207 0.97 -0.15 -28.91
N MET A 208 0.37 -0.04 -27.72
CA MET A 208 0.34 -1.07 -26.68
C MET A 208 -1.08 -1.24 -26.07
N PRO A 209 -2.08 -1.68 -26.87
CA PRO A 209 -3.48 -1.75 -26.43
C PRO A 209 -3.75 -2.75 -25.29
N LEU A 210 -3.03 -3.87 -25.24
CA LEU A 210 -3.17 -4.87 -24.17
C LEU A 210 -2.59 -4.34 -22.87
N THR A 211 -1.37 -3.80 -22.91
CA THR A 211 -0.75 -3.17 -21.72
C THR A 211 -1.58 -1.98 -21.22
N TYR A 212 -2.19 -1.21 -22.13
CA TYR A 212 -3.13 -0.15 -21.76
C TYR A 212 -4.36 -0.70 -21.05
N LEU A 213 -4.99 -1.75 -21.59
CA LEU A 213 -6.19 -2.34 -21.01
C LEU A 213 -5.93 -2.90 -19.61
N THR A 214 -4.85 -3.66 -19.43
CA THR A 214 -4.47 -4.21 -18.12
C THR A 214 -4.18 -3.10 -17.10
N PHE A 215 -3.42 -2.08 -17.50
CA PHE A 215 -3.16 -0.92 -16.65
C PHE A 215 -4.45 -0.16 -16.30
N ALA A 216 -5.34 0.05 -17.27
CA ALA A 216 -6.60 0.74 -17.08
C ALA A 216 -7.54 -0.02 -16.13
N VAL A 217 -7.66 -1.35 -16.28
CA VAL A 217 -8.46 -2.19 -15.36
C VAL A 217 -7.89 -2.12 -13.94
N GLY A 218 -6.57 -2.23 -13.79
CA GLY A 218 -5.92 -2.08 -12.48
C GLY A 218 -6.14 -0.68 -11.88
N ALA A 219 -6.08 0.36 -12.71
CA ALA A 219 -6.29 1.74 -12.28
C ALA A 219 -7.74 2.00 -11.87
N LEU A 220 -8.72 1.47 -12.60
CA LEU A 220 -10.14 1.54 -12.26
C LEU A 220 -10.45 0.75 -10.98
N ALA A 221 -9.85 -0.43 -10.81
CA ALA A 221 -9.98 -1.20 -9.57
C ALA A 221 -9.43 -0.40 -8.39
N LEU A 222 -8.21 0.14 -8.51
CA LEU A 222 -7.62 0.99 -7.47
C LEU A 222 -8.43 2.27 -7.23
N ALA A 223 -9.00 2.90 -8.25
CA ALA A 223 -9.87 4.07 -8.12
C ALA A 223 -11.21 3.78 -7.42
N GLY A 224 -11.60 2.51 -7.32
CA GLY A 224 -12.89 2.10 -6.75
C GLY A 224 -14.03 2.26 -7.76
N PHE A 225 -13.80 1.96 -9.04
CA PHE A 225 -14.87 1.95 -10.03
C PHE A 225 -15.92 0.86 -9.72
N PRO A 226 -17.23 1.14 -9.85
CA PRO A 226 -18.27 0.17 -9.59
C PRO A 226 -18.04 -1.17 -10.32
N LEU A 227 -18.43 -2.28 -9.69
CA LEU A 227 -18.26 -3.66 -10.19
C LEU A 227 -16.82 -4.22 -10.14
N LEU A 228 -15.82 -3.43 -9.73
CA LEU A 228 -14.46 -3.93 -9.51
C LEU A 228 -14.18 -4.17 -8.02
N SER A 229 -13.21 -5.04 -7.74
CA SER A 229 -12.87 -5.49 -6.38
C SER A 229 -12.47 -4.34 -5.43
N GLY A 230 -11.82 -3.29 -5.96
CA GLY A 230 -11.44 -2.14 -5.17
C GLY A 230 -12.60 -1.26 -4.72
N PHE A 231 -13.74 -1.27 -5.42
CA PHE A 231 -14.96 -0.57 -4.96
C PHE A 231 -15.49 -1.23 -3.69
N PHE A 232 -15.78 -2.53 -3.74
CA PHE A 232 -16.33 -3.27 -2.61
C PHE A 232 -15.43 -3.25 -1.39
N SER A 233 -14.11 -3.38 -1.59
CA SER A 233 -13.17 -3.41 -0.47
C SER A 233 -12.95 -2.04 0.17
N LYS A 234 -12.92 -0.95 -0.61
CA LYS A 234 -12.89 0.40 -0.05
C LYS A 234 -14.18 0.78 0.63
N ASP A 235 -15.32 0.44 0.03
CA ASP A 235 -16.63 0.69 0.61
C ASP A 235 -16.79 -0.03 1.95
N ALA A 236 -16.33 -1.28 2.06
CA ALA A 236 -16.28 -2.00 3.33
C ALA A 236 -15.47 -1.26 4.41
N ILE A 237 -14.34 -0.64 4.06
CA ILE A 237 -13.55 0.17 5.00
C ILE A 237 -14.29 1.46 5.37
N LEU A 238 -14.83 2.17 4.38
CA LEU A 238 -15.56 3.42 4.59
C LEU A 238 -16.83 3.21 5.43
N ALA A 239 -17.54 2.09 5.26
CA ALA A 239 -18.66 1.72 6.10
C ALA A 239 -18.24 1.55 7.57
N GLN A 240 -17.08 0.93 7.83
CA GLN A 240 -16.55 0.78 9.19
C GLN A 240 -16.17 2.14 9.80
N THR A 241 -15.47 3.00 9.05
CA THR A 241 -15.08 4.32 9.55
C THR A 241 -16.29 5.23 9.74
N TYR A 242 -17.34 5.12 8.92
CA TYR A 242 -18.57 5.89 9.07
C TYR A 242 -19.26 5.61 10.42
N VAL A 243 -19.35 4.33 10.80
CA VAL A 243 -20.00 3.92 12.05
C VAL A 243 -19.16 4.27 13.28
N ARG A 244 -17.83 4.25 13.18
CA ARG A 244 -16.93 4.38 14.34
C ARG A 244 -16.30 5.77 14.51
N HIS A 245 -15.88 6.40 13.43
CA HIS A 245 -15.08 7.63 13.43
C HIS A 245 -15.38 8.52 12.20
N MET A 246 -16.41 9.36 12.31
CA MET A 246 -16.83 10.25 11.23
C MET A 246 -15.70 11.13 10.61
N PRO A 247 -14.75 11.69 11.39
CA PRO A 247 -13.62 12.41 10.79
C PRO A 247 -12.74 11.53 9.89
N LEU A 248 -12.48 10.29 10.28
CA LEU A 248 -11.72 9.33 9.48
C LEU A 248 -12.49 8.87 8.24
N PHE A 249 -13.82 8.80 8.32
CA PHE A 249 -14.67 8.58 7.15
C PHE A 249 -14.50 9.71 6.13
N LEU A 250 -14.59 10.97 6.55
CA LEU A 250 -14.39 12.12 5.67
C LEU A 250 -13.00 12.14 5.04
N ILE A 251 -11.95 11.85 5.82
CA ILE A 251 -10.59 11.67 5.31
C ILE A 251 -10.56 10.53 4.29
N GLY A 252 -11.16 9.39 4.59
CA GLY A 252 -11.28 8.26 3.67
C GLY A 252 -11.89 8.69 2.34
N VAL A 253 -13.08 9.28 2.34
CA VAL A 253 -13.76 9.76 1.12
C VAL A 253 -12.87 10.70 0.32
N LEU A 254 -12.19 11.66 0.97
CA LEU A 254 -11.24 12.56 0.30
C LEU A 254 -10.08 11.77 -0.33
N VAL A 255 -9.50 10.80 0.37
CA VAL A 255 -8.42 9.95 -0.16
C VAL A 255 -8.90 9.08 -1.31
N ALA A 256 -10.15 8.60 -1.29
CA ALA A 256 -10.73 7.86 -2.41
C ALA A 256 -10.82 8.75 -3.65
N PHE A 257 -11.30 9.98 -3.49
CA PHE A 257 -11.32 10.98 -4.57
C PHE A 257 -9.92 11.28 -5.11
N LEU A 258 -8.94 11.55 -4.23
CA LEU A 258 -7.56 11.78 -4.63
C LEU A 258 -6.98 10.56 -5.37
N THR A 259 -7.36 9.35 -4.97
CA THR A 259 -6.96 8.10 -5.64
C THR A 259 -7.48 8.01 -7.05
N ALA A 260 -8.76 8.28 -7.26
CA ALA A 260 -9.32 8.38 -8.60
C ALA A 260 -8.59 9.45 -9.41
N PHE A 261 -8.36 10.63 -8.83
CA PHE A 261 -7.68 11.73 -9.52
C PHE A 261 -6.26 11.38 -9.98
N TYR A 262 -5.36 10.93 -9.08
CA TYR A 262 -3.98 10.67 -9.48
C TYR A 262 -3.85 9.46 -10.42
N MET A 263 -4.73 8.46 -10.32
CA MET A 263 -4.73 7.32 -11.23
C MET A 263 -5.24 7.70 -12.61
N MET A 264 -6.34 8.44 -12.69
CA MET A 264 -6.85 8.94 -13.97
C MET A 264 -5.84 9.87 -14.65
N ARG A 265 -5.16 10.74 -13.88
CA ARG A 265 -4.05 11.55 -14.38
C ARG A 265 -2.94 10.66 -14.97
N CYS A 266 -2.52 9.61 -14.25
CA CYS A 266 -1.48 8.70 -14.73
C CYS A 266 -1.90 8.00 -16.04
N VAL A 267 -3.12 7.45 -16.11
CA VAL A 267 -3.66 6.79 -17.30
C VAL A 267 -3.75 7.77 -18.48
N TRP A 268 -4.25 8.98 -18.24
CA TRP A 268 -4.41 9.96 -19.30
C TRP A 268 -3.07 10.44 -19.84
N VAL A 269 -2.16 10.85 -18.94
CA VAL A 269 -0.87 11.41 -19.36
C VAL A 269 0.01 10.36 -20.03
N ALA A 270 0.08 9.13 -19.52
CA ALA A 270 0.96 8.11 -20.07
C ALA A 270 0.41 7.45 -21.36
N PHE A 271 -0.91 7.23 -21.47
CA PHE A 271 -1.48 6.41 -22.56
C PHE A 271 -2.29 7.20 -23.60
N HIS A 272 -2.80 8.39 -23.27
CA HIS A 272 -3.61 9.21 -24.18
C HIS A 272 -2.78 10.37 -24.75
N GLY A 273 -3.39 11.13 -25.68
CA GLY A 273 -2.72 12.22 -26.39
C GLY A 273 -1.78 11.74 -27.49
N GLU A 274 -0.82 12.59 -27.84
CA GLU A 274 0.23 12.31 -28.83
C GLU A 274 1.49 11.76 -28.14
N HIS A 275 2.30 11.04 -28.90
CA HIS A 275 3.61 10.60 -28.44
C HIS A 275 4.50 11.82 -28.20
N ARG A 276 5.14 11.91 -27.04
CA ARG A 276 5.98 13.07 -26.67
C ARG A 276 7.47 12.83 -26.91
N THR A 277 7.87 11.60 -27.21
CA THR A 277 9.25 11.22 -27.48
C THR A 277 9.30 10.11 -28.53
N ASP A 278 10.42 10.02 -29.24
CA ASP A 278 10.67 8.94 -30.22
C ASP A 278 10.59 7.55 -29.56
N HIS A 279 10.99 7.44 -28.30
CA HIS A 279 10.85 6.18 -27.54
C HIS A 279 9.39 5.80 -27.29
N ALA A 280 8.51 6.78 -27.04
CA ALA A 280 7.08 6.52 -26.88
C ALA A 280 6.40 6.19 -28.21
N GLU A 281 6.83 6.81 -29.31
CA GLU A 281 6.30 6.53 -30.65
C GLU A 281 6.68 5.13 -31.15
N ASN A 282 7.92 4.71 -30.88
CA ASN A 282 8.42 3.39 -31.28
C ASN A 282 8.10 2.27 -30.28
N ALA A 283 7.49 2.59 -29.13
CA ALA A 283 7.08 1.60 -28.14
C ALA A 283 6.07 0.63 -28.78
N LYS A 284 6.20 -0.65 -28.50
CA LYS A 284 5.28 -1.73 -28.92
C LYS A 284 5.01 -2.63 -27.74
N GLU A 285 4.03 -3.53 -27.86
CA GLU A 285 3.79 -4.52 -26.82
C GLU A 285 5.07 -5.28 -26.44
N PRO A 286 5.29 -5.55 -25.14
CA PRO A 286 6.46 -6.26 -24.69
C PRO A 286 6.37 -7.76 -25.08
N PRO A 287 7.45 -8.54 -24.86
CA PRO A 287 7.42 -9.98 -25.07
C PRO A 287 6.27 -10.67 -24.31
N SER A 288 5.75 -11.76 -24.85
CA SER A 288 4.61 -12.49 -24.29
C SER A 288 4.82 -12.94 -22.84
N GLU A 289 6.07 -13.18 -22.46
CA GLU A 289 6.53 -13.55 -21.13
C GLU A 289 6.26 -12.46 -20.09
N MET A 290 6.20 -11.18 -20.52
CA MET A 290 5.82 -10.06 -19.68
C MET A 290 4.31 -9.79 -19.66
N LEU A 291 3.57 -10.21 -20.70
CA LEU A 291 2.12 -9.99 -20.82
C LEU A 291 1.26 -11.08 -20.17
N MET A 292 1.75 -12.32 -20.16
CA MET A 292 1.01 -13.48 -19.69
C MET A 292 0.72 -13.46 -18.17
N PRO A 293 1.67 -13.10 -17.28
CA PRO A 293 1.43 -13.03 -15.83
C PRO A 293 0.51 -11.87 -15.42
#